data_AF-A0AAD2EG10-F1
#
_entry.id   AF-A0AAD2EG10-F1
#
_cell.length_a   1.000
_cell.length_b   1.000
_cell.length_c   1.000
_cell.angle_alpha   90.00
_cell.angle_beta   90.00
_cell.angle_gamma   90.00
#
_symmetry.space_group_name_H-M   'P 1'
#
loop_
_entity.id
_entity.type
_entity.pdbx_description
1 polymer ?
#
loop_
_entity_poly.entity_id
_entity_poly.type
_entity_poly.pdbx_seq_one_letter_code
_entity_poly.pdbx_strand_id
1 'polypeptide(L)'
;MHKNVTGGVSGNIPALPSSSSPAEQPAQQTTTRPAARTRSGALEHLPPPGTRGTGSTGSTSAPARVSAAPARMTDAELPLAAYLLMRAVDGRPVAAPEIARLRLANASVNETRQLLKHGRGNVDVDVRATHNESTWRMKAARTFRQEREQKANVPWNAFEQRAPYSAAAASVFGAGNCGEHTSTATVYHSRRLAPNEEVHYVNAPAAGHTFSEARIPSAPEAEQPERTIVMDAWTKGPAVLAADAHFAKRRSGLQSLLHYNADTGRDARITANDLVLEARSAGPEEIARRVQREATPTARFAAFIDAVLPSGMGHWREQHVIDGDFARRVEGKFAAFENPAQRLELAARVAEQLGVPAQHRMAEAQRILEAARAMLADR
;
A
#
# COMPACT_ATOMS: atom_id res chain seq x y z
N MET A 1 1.71 38.00 -48.56
CA MET A 1 1.61 39.41 -48.12
C MET A 1 2.67 39.66 -47.06
N HIS A 2 3.49 40.69 -47.22
CA HIS A 2 4.53 41.07 -46.25
C HIS A 2 3.99 41.96 -45.13
N LYS A 3 4.54 41.81 -43.91
CA LYS A 3 5.47 42.83 -43.36
C LYS A 3 6.10 42.34 -42.04
N ASN A 4 7.42 42.26 -42.02
CA ASN A 4 8.20 42.38 -40.79
C ASN A 4 8.24 43.85 -40.38
N VAL A 5 8.22 44.13 -39.07
CA VAL A 5 8.79 45.36 -38.50
C VAL A 5 9.58 44.95 -37.25
N THR A 6 10.87 45.24 -37.28
CA THR A 6 11.80 45.13 -36.16
C THR A 6 11.77 46.42 -35.33
N GLY A 7 11.92 46.29 -34.01
CA GLY A 7 12.04 47.44 -33.11
C GLY A 7 12.28 46.98 -31.68
N GLY A 8 13.53 47.01 -31.21
CA GLY A 8 13.88 46.68 -29.84
C GLY A 8 13.96 47.93 -28.95
N VAL A 9 13.62 47.76 -27.68
CA VAL A 9 13.98 48.70 -26.60
C VAL A 9 14.43 47.88 -25.39
N SER A 10 15.59 48.22 -24.84
CA SER A 10 16.17 47.56 -23.67
C SER A 10 15.33 47.78 -22.41
N GLY A 11 15.08 46.71 -21.66
CA GLY A 11 14.52 46.77 -20.30
C GLY A 11 15.40 45.97 -19.34
N ASN A 12 16.01 46.65 -18.38
CA ASN A 12 16.84 46.02 -17.35
C ASN A 12 16.04 44.99 -16.53
N ILE A 13 16.55 43.77 -16.43
CA ILE A 13 16.21 42.85 -15.33
C ILE A 13 17.41 42.86 -14.37
N PRO A 14 17.25 43.31 -13.11
CA PRO A 14 18.34 43.32 -12.15
C PRO A 14 18.67 41.90 -11.69
N ALA A 15 19.96 41.55 -11.73
CA ALA A 15 20.47 40.34 -11.11
C ALA A 15 20.44 40.45 -9.57
N LEU A 16 20.19 39.33 -8.89
CA LEU A 16 20.42 39.18 -7.45
C LEU A 16 21.45 38.06 -7.19
N PRO A 17 22.21 38.13 -6.08
CA PRO A 17 23.65 37.93 -6.21
C PRO A 17 24.20 36.59 -5.71
N SER A 18 25.37 36.23 -6.24
CA SER A 18 26.28 35.24 -5.67
C SER A 18 27.33 35.92 -4.78
N SER A 19 27.38 35.55 -3.50
CA SER A 19 28.48 35.86 -2.56
C SER A 19 28.38 34.88 -1.37
N SER A 20 29.19 33.82 -1.34
CA SER A 20 30.54 33.75 -0.75
C SER A 20 30.56 33.76 0.79
N SER A 21 31.07 32.68 1.38
CA SER A 21 31.22 32.46 2.82
C SER A 21 32.23 33.43 3.49
N PRO A 22 32.07 33.69 4.79
CA PRO A 22 33.17 33.92 5.72
C PRO A 22 33.45 32.69 6.60
N ALA A 23 34.65 32.63 7.18
CA ALA A 23 35.17 31.48 7.91
C ALA A 23 34.87 31.47 9.42
N GLU A 24 35.29 30.38 10.05
CA GLU A 24 35.21 29.97 11.46
C GLU A 24 35.58 31.04 12.50
N GLN A 25 34.98 30.95 13.70
CA GLN A 25 35.70 30.60 14.94
C GLN A 25 34.73 30.23 16.09
N PRO A 26 35.19 29.56 17.17
CA PRO A 26 34.38 28.54 17.84
C PRO A 26 33.60 29.03 19.08
N ALA A 27 32.42 28.43 19.30
CA ALA A 27 31.69 28.48 20.57
C ALA A 27 31.63 27.08 21.20
N GLN A 28 32.05 26.99 22.46
CA GLN A 28 32.14 25.74 23.23
C GLN A 28 30.73 25.17 23.50
N GLN A 29 30.50 23.90 23.17
CA GLN A 29 29.33 23.16 23.67
C GLN A 29 29.74 22.22 24.80
N THR A 30 29.32 22.58 26.01
CA THR A 30 29.40 21.75 27.22
C THR A 30 28.48 20.53 27.10
N THR A 31 29.08 19.35 27.14
CA THR A 31 28.37 18.06 27.09
C THR A 31 27.62 17.79 28.40
N THR A 32 26.34 18.15 28.46
CA THR A 32 25.43 17.73 29.53
C THR A 32 24.50 16.61 29.04
N ARG A 33 24.97 15.37 29.27
CA ARG A 33 24.24 14.12 29.04
C ARG A 33 23.07 13.97 30.03
N PRO A 34 21.80 13.86 29.59
CA PRO A 34 20.72 13.43 30.47
C PRO A 34 20.97 12.00 30.95
N ALA A 35 20.87 11.80 32.26
CA ALA A 35 21.17 10.52 32.89
C ALA A 35 20.13 9.43 32.55
N ALA A 36 20.59 8.18 32.47
CA ALA A 36 19.71 7.03 32.41
C ALA A 36 18.87 6.96 33.69
N ARG A 37 17.54 7.01 33.56
CA ARG A 37 16.64 6.87 34.70
C ARG A 37 16.38 5.39 34.98
N THR A 38 17.20 4.82 35.85
CA THR A 38 16.95 3.53 36.49
C THR A 38 15.53 3.46 37.06
N ARG A 39 14.79 2.41 36.69
CA ARG A 39 13.66 1.89 37.48
C ARG A 39 14.05 0.49 37.92
N SER A 40 14.41 0.35 39.19
CA SER A 40 14.58 -0.95 39.86
C SER A 40 13.34 -1.30 40.67
N GLY A 41 13.00 -2.59 40.68
CA GLY A 41 12.37 -3.27 41.82
C GLY A 41 10.89 -3.03 42.08
N ALA A 42 10.03 -3.91 41.53
CA ALA A 42 8.83 -4.45 42.19
C ALA A 42 8.18 -5.58 41.36
N LEU A 43 8.92 -6.62 40.99
CA LEU A 43 8.36 -7.86 40.42
C LEU A 43 9.14 -9.08 40.94
N GLU A 44 8.86 -9.47 42.18
CA GLU A 44 9.21 -10.77 42.75
C GLU A 44 8.09 -11.21 43.70
N HIS A 45 7.37 -12.28 43.34
CA HIS A 45 7.15 -13.46 44.20
C HIS A 45 6.08 -14.42 43.65
N LEU A 46 6.54 -15.62 43.28
CA LEU A 46 5.86 -16.92 43.31
C LEU A 46 6.97 -17.99 43.34
N PRO A 47 6.74 -19.25 43.75
CA PRO A 47 5.82 -19.82 44.77
C PRO A 47 6.70 -20.71 45.73
N PRO A 48 6.37 -21.95 46.20
CA PRO A 48 5.12 -22.74 46.40
C PRO A 48 5.00 -23.14 47.90
N PRO A 49 4.57 -24.35 48.37
CA PRO A 49 3.70 -25.43 47.83
C PRO A 49 2.55 -25.87 48.78
N GLY A 50 1.74 -26.87 48.39
CA GLY A 50 1.04 -27.75 49.36
C GLY A 50 -0.31 -28.38 48.94
N THR A 51 -0.28 -29.54 48.27
CA THR A 51 -1.19 -30.73 48.40
C THR A 51 -2.72 -30.56 48.63
N ARG A 52 -3.64 -31.30 47.98
CA ARG A 52 -3.65 -32.72 47.54
C ARG A 52 -4.79 -32.94 46.52
N GLY A 53 -4.64 -33.84 45.55
CA GLY A 53 -5.72 -34.31 44.66
C GLY A 53 -5.20 -35.33 43.64
N THR A 54 -5.78 -36.52 43.55
CA THR A 54 -5.15 -37.71 42.94
C THR A 54 -5.81 -38.20 41.65
N GLY A 55 -4.98 -38.74 40.72
CA GLY A 55 -5.39 -39.46 39.51
C GLY A 55 -5.37 -38.60 38.23
N SER A 56 -5.06 -39.11 37.03
CA SER A 56 -4.49 -40.41 36.65
C SER A 56 -3.83 -40.31 35.27
N THR A 57 -2.75 -41.07 35.05
CA THR A 57 -2.27 -41.60 33.75
C THR A 57 -2.34 -40.73 32.47
N GLY A 58 -1.16 -40.27 32.02
CA GLY A 58 -0.71 -40.47 30.63
C GLY A 58 -1.15 -39.48 29.53
N SER A 59 -0.20 -38.70 29.03
CA SER A 59 0.19 -38.68 27.59
C SER A 59 1.16 -37.51 27.33
N THR A 60 2.31 -37.80 26.74
CA THR A 60 3.29 -36.81 26.28
C THR A 60 2.82 -36.15 24.98
N SER A 61 2.15 -35.00 25.08
CA SER A 61 1.77 -34.20 23.91
C SER A 61 2.99 -33.46 23.32
N ALA A 62 3.51 -34.01 22.22
CA ALA A 62 4.48 -33.37 21.33
C ALA A 62 3.95 -32.02 20.76
N PRO A 63 4.83 -31.13 20.27
CA PRO A 63 4.44 -29.77 19.87
C PRO A 63 3.51 -29.70 18.66
N ALA A 64 2.91 -28.52 18.48
CA ALA A 64 1.79 -28.27 17.57
C ALA A 64 2.07 -28.65 16.10
N ARG A 65 0.99 -29.07 15.43
CA ARG A 65 0.98 -29.58 14.06
C ARG A 65 1.57 -28.58 13.05
N VAL A 66 2.36 -29.11 12.12
CA VAL A 66 2.60 -28.49 10.81
C VAL A 66 1.24 -28.29 10.14
N SER A 67 0.83 -27.04 9.90
CA SER A 67 -0.37 -26.77 9.11
C SER A 67 -0.18 -27.30 7.69
N ALA A 68 -1.07 -28.20 7.27
CA ALA A 68 -1.10 -28.65 5.88
C ALA A 68 -1.31 -27.46 4.94
N ALA A 69 -0.56 -27.42 3.84
CA ALA A 69 -0.76 -26.40 2.80
C ALA A 69 -2.22 -26.43 2.31
N PRO A 70 -2.85 -25.26 2.09
CA PRO A 70 -4.26 -25.20 1.72
C PRO A 70 -4.48 -25.92 0.39
N ALA A 71 -5.53 -26.75 0.33
CA ALA A 71 -5.89 -27.51 -0.87
C ALA A 71 -6.24 -26.61 -2.08
N ARG A 72 -6.53 -25.33 -1.86
CA ARG A 72 -6.99 -24.37 -2.85
C ARG A 72 -6.34 -23.01 -2.61
N MET A 73 -6.05 -22.25 -3.68
CA MET A 73 -5.64 -20.85 -3.50
C MET A 73 -6.82 -20.00 -3.06
N THR A 74 -6.53 -19.01 -2.23
CA THR A 74 -7.52 -18.01 -1.82
C THR A 74 -7.88 -17.09 -2.99
N ASP A 75 -9.11 -16.58 -3.02
CA ASP A 75 -9.54 -15.62 -4.05
C ASP A 75 -8.73 -14.31 -4.00
N ALA A 76 -8.15 -14.00 -2.84
CA ALA A 76 -7.23 -12.88 -2.61
C ALA A 76 -5.82 -13.10 -3.22
N GLU A 77 -5.40 -14.34 -3.44
CA GLU A 77 -4.15 -14.70 -4.12
C GLU A 77 -4.33 -14.89 -5.64
N LEU A 78 -5.55 -15.15 -6.12
CA LEU A 78 -5.82 -15.41 -7.53
C LEU A 78 -5.37 -14.28 -8.47
N PRO A 79 -5.53 -12.98 -8.15
CA PRO A 79 -4.96 -11.89 -8.96
C PRO A 79 -3.43 -11.91 -9.01
N LEU A 80 -2.74 -12.29 -7.93
CA LEU A 80 -1.29 -12.42 -7.93
C LEU A 80 -0.85 -13.60 -8.80
N ALA A 81 -1.55 -14.74 -8.71
CA ALA A 81 -1.30 -15.89 -9.57
C ALA A 81 -1.49 -15.53 -11.06
N ALA A 82 -2.53 -14.77 -11.39
CA ALA A 82 -2.75 -14.24 -12.74
C ALA A 82 -1.56 -13.37 -13.21
N TYR A 83 -1.08 -12.44 -12.38
CA TYR A 83 0.11 -11.63 -12.70
C TYR A 83 1.39 -12.47 -12.91
N LEU A 84 1.62 -13.49 -12.08
CA LEU A 84 2.75 -14.41 -12.24
C LEU A 84 2.65 -15.22 -13.55
N LEU A 85 1.44 -15.63 -13.95
CA LEU A 85 1.21 -16.26 -15.26
C LEU A 85 1.47 -15.28 -16.42
N MET A 86 1.00 -14.03 -16.31
CA MET A 86 1.25 -12.99 -17.31
C MET A 86 2.77 -12.77 -17.52
N ARG A 87 3.54 -12.71 -16.43
CA ARG A 87 5.01 -12.65 -16.43
C ARG A 87 5.65 -13.87 -17.12
N ALA A 88 5.15 -15.07 -16.84
CA ALA A 88 5.64 -16.31 -17.45
C ALA A 88 5.32 -16.39 -18.95
N VAL A 89 4.10 -16.02 -19.38
CA VAL A 89 3.68 -15.92 -20.78
C VAL A 89 4.51 -14.89 -21.54
N ASP A 90 4.90 -13.79 -20.88
CA ASP A 90 5.80 -12.79 -21.44
C ASP A 90 7.27 -13.24 -21.54
N GLY A 91 7.63 -14.41 -21.01
CA GLY A 91 9.00 -14.93 -21.02
C GLY A 91 9.91 -14.32 -19.95
N ARG A 92 9.33 -13.64 -18.95
CA ARG A 92 10.03 -13.08 -17.79
C ARG A 92 9.48 -13.68 -16.47
N PRO A 93 9.57 -15.00 -16.24
CA PRO A 93 9.10 -15.61 -15.00
C PRO A 93 9.78 -14.97 -13.77
N VAL A 94 9.08 -14.94 -12.64
CA VAL A 94 9.59 -14.35 -11.39
C VAL A 94 10.31 -15.43 -10.58
N ALA A 95 11.44 -15.09 -9.97
CA ALA A 95 12.21 -16.02 -9.13
C ALA A 95 11.52 -16.27 -7.77
N ALA A 96 11.81 -17.41 -7.15
CA ALA A 96 11.14 -17.85 -5.92
C ALA A 96 11.26 -16.86 -4.72
N PRO A 97 12.41 -16.19 -4.46
CA PRO A 97 12.51 -15.20 -3.39
C PRO A 97 11.59 -13.99 -3.62
N GLU A 98 11.56 -13.47 -4.85
CA GLU A 98 10.67 -12.39 -5.27
C GLU A 98 9.19 -12.80 -5.24
N ILE A 99 8.84 -14.06 -5.55
CA ILE A 99 7.47 -14.60 -5.36
C ILE A 99 7.07 -14.56 -3.87
N ALA A 100 7.96 -14.97 -2.95
CA ALA A 100 7.67 -14.93 -1.52
C ALA A 100 7.38 -13.50 -1.02
N ARG A 101 8.21 -12.53 -1.44
CA ARG A 101 8.00 -11.10 -1.15
C ARG A 101 6.70 -10.57 -1.78
N LEU A 102 6.40 -10.92 -3.04
CA LEU A 102 5.16 -10.56 -3.72
C LEU A 102 3.91 -11.07 -2.99
N ARG A 103 3.93 -12.26 -2.39
CA ARG A 103 2.82 -12.77 -1.56
C ARG A 103 2.59 -11.92 -0.31
N LEU A 104 3.66 -11.53 0.39
CA LEU A 104 3.58 -10.66 1.58
C LEU A 104 3.09 -9.25 1.23
N ALA A 105 3.54 -8.72 0.10
CA ALA A 105 3.07 -7.46 -0.45
C ALA A 105 1.59 -7.51 -0.87
N ASN A 106 1.17 -8.56 -1.59
CA ASN A 106 -0.22 -8.77 -2.00
C ASN A 106 -1.16 -8.96 -0.80
N ALA A 107 -0.73 -9.68 0.25
CA ALA A 107 -1.46 -9.76 1.50
C ALA A 107 -1.65 -8.39 2.18
N SER A 108 -0.72 -7.45 1.97
CA SER A 108 -0.76 -6.09 2.55
C SER A 108 -1.64 -5.15 1.72
N VAL A 109 -1.64 -5.30 0.39
CA VAL A 109 -2.62 -4.68 -0.51
C VAL A 109 -4.05 -5.10 -0.14
N ASN A 110 -4.26 -6.40 0.06
CA ASN A 110 -5.57 -6.94 0.43
C ASN A 110 -6.01 -6.52 1.85
N GLU A 111 -5.11 -6.56 2.85
CA GLU A 111 -5.38 -6.02 4.18
C GLU A 111 -5.75 -4.54 4.14
N THR A 112 -5.05 -3.72 3.34
CA THR A 112 -5.34 -2.30 3.20
C THR A 112 -6.76 -2.09 2.66
N ARG A 113 -7.18 -2.85 1.64
CA ARG A 113 -8.55 -2.82 1.11
C ARG A 113 -9.60 -3.33 2.11
N GLN A 114 -9.24 -4.29 2.98
CA GLN A 114 -10.13 -4.77 4.07
C GLN A 114 -10.28 -3.75 5.19
N LEU A 115 -9.22 -3.01 5.55
CA LEU A 115 -9.28 -1.90 6.51
C LEU A 115 -10.10 -0.74 5.94
N LEU A 116 -9.85 -0.37 4.67
CA LEU A 116 -10.58 0.66 3.95
C LEU A 116 -11.77 0.05 3.19
N LYS A 117 -12.65 -0.66 3.93
CA LYS A 117 -13.76 -1.47 3.39
C LYS A 117 -14.83 -0.71 2.59
N HIS A 118 -14.97 0.60 2.77
CA HIS A 118 -15.85 1.45 1.94
C HIS A 118 -15.11 1.96 0.69
N GLY A 119 -13.84 1.59 0.50
CA GLY A 119 -13.06 1.84 -0.69
C GLY A 119 -12.59 3.28 -0.84
N ARG A 120 -12.48 3.68 -2.10
CA ARG A 120 -11.74 4.83 -2.58
C ARG A 120 -12.68 6.02 -2.70
N GLY A 121 -12.48 7.04 -1.87
CA GLY A 121 -13.36 8.21 -1.75
C GLY A 121 -13.40 9.15 -2.97
N ASN A 122 -12.70 8.80 -4.05
CA ASN A 122 -12.62 9.55 -5.29
C ASN A 122 -12.64 8.66 -6.56
N VAL A 123 -12.98 7.37 -6.46
CA VAL A 123 -13.05 6.46 -7.63
C VAL A 123 -14.50 6.11 -7.93
N ASP A 124 -14.89 6.31 -9.17
CA ASP A 124 -16.26 6.27 -9.67
C ASP A 124 -17.06 5.01 -9.28
N VAL A 125 -16.43 3.84 -9.34
CA VAL A 125 -17.08 2.56 -9.04
C VAL A 125 -17.37 2.40 -7.55
N ASP A 126 -16.46 2.86 -6.68
CA ASP A 126 -16.61 2.78 -5.21
C ASP A 126 -17.59 3.84 -4.71
N VAL A 127 -17.52 5.05 -5.26
CA VAL A 127 -18.44 6.15 -4.94
C VAL A 127 -19.88 5.76 -5.31
N ARG A 128 -20.08 5.13 -6.48
CA ARG A 128 -21.40 4.63 -6.88
C ARG A 128 -21.86 3.43 -6.04
N ALA A 129 -21.00 2.44 -5.83
CA ALA A 129 -21.33 1.24 -5.04
C ALA A 129 -21.65 1.54 -3.55
N THR A 130 -21.12 2.64 -3.01
CA THR A 130 -21.37 3.07 -1.62
C THR A 130 -22.32 4.26 -1.50
N HIS A 131 -22.98 4.69 -2.59
CA HIS A 131 -23.85 5.88 -2.61
C HIS A 131 -23.20 7.13 -1.98
N ASN A 132 -21.95 7.43 -2.35
CA ASN A 132 -21.08 8.49 -1.83
C ASN A 132 -20.57 8.33 -0.38
N GLU A 133 -20.88 7.22 0.31
CA GLU A 133 -20.38 6.99 1.66
C GLU A 133 -18.84 6.90 1.71
N SER A 134 -18.20 6.35 0.67
CA SER A 134 -16.73 6.33 0.54
C SER A 134 -16.13 7.74 0.55
N THR A 135 -16.74 8.68 -0.17
CA THR A 135 -16.34 10.09 -0.25
C THR A 135 -16.51 10.80 1.09
N TRP A 136 -17.65 10.62 1.76
CA TRP A 136 -17.90 11.26 3.06
C TRP A 136 -17.01 10.69 4.17
N ARG A 137 -16.75 9.38 4.16
CA ARG A 137 -15.79 8.71 5.07
C ARG A 137 -14.36 9.18 4.85
N MET A 138 -13.92 9.31 3.60
CA MET A 138 -12.60 9.86 3.27
C MET A 138 -12.44 11.31 3.72
N LYS A 139 -13.48 12.16 3.55
CA LYS A 139 -13.49 13.52 4.10
C LYS A 139 -13.40 13.50 5.63
N ALA A 140 -14.21 12.69 6.30
CA ALA A 140 -14.22 12.59 7.76
C ALA A 140 -12.88 12.10 8.32
N ALA A 141 -12.22 11.16 7.63
CA ALA A 141 -10.86 10.71 7.93
C ALA A 141 -9.85 11.86 7.85
N ARG A 142 -9.91 12.70 6.80
CA ARG A 142 -9.02 13.85 6.66
C ARG A 142 -9.25 14.91 7.73
N THR A 143 -10.50 15.23 8.05
CA THR A 143 -10.84 16.17 9.12
C THR A 143 -10.35 15.64 10.47
N PHE A 144 -10.60 14.36 10.79
CA PHE A 144 -10.10 13.71 12.01
C PHE A 144 -8.56 13.70 12.08
N ARG A 145 -7.88 13.36 10.97
CA ARG A 145 -6.42 13.40 10.86
C ARG A 145 -5.89 14.80 11.17
N GLN A 146 -6.45 15.84 10.55
CA GLN A 146 -6.05 17.23 10.78
C GLN A 146 -6.26 17.66 12.24
N GLU A 147 -7.43 17.38 12.83
CA GLU A 147 -7.70 17.64 14.25
C GLU A 147 -6.65 17.00 15.18
N ARG A 148 -6.19 15.79 14.85
CA ARG A 148 -5.20 15.03 15.65
C ARG A 148 -3.75 15.47 15.41
N GLU A 149 -3.36 15.71 14.16
CA GLU A 149 -2.07 16.30 13.79
C GLU A 149 -1.86 17.66 14.48
N GLN A 150 -2.90 18.53 14.47
CA GLN A 150 -2.88 19.83 15.14
C GLN A 150 -2.74 19.68 16.66
N LYS A 151 -3.55 18.82 17.30
CA LYS A 151 -3.46 18.55 18.75
C LYS A 151 -2.08 18.05 19.18
N ALA A 152 -1.41 17.29 18.32
CA ALA A 152 -0.06 16.76 18.55
C ALA A 152 1.07 17.67 18.03
N ASN A 153 0.76 18.86 17.49
CA ASN A 153 1.72 19.78 16.87
C ASN A 153 2.61 19.16 15.77
N VAL A 154 2.08 18.21 15.00
CA VAL A 154 2.82 17.53 13.92
C VAL A 154 3.08 18.48 12.75
N PRO A 155 4.34 18.78 12.38
CA PRO A 155 4.64 19.69 11.28
C PRO A 155 4.08 19.22 9.93
N TRP A 156 3.72 20.16 9.05
CA TRP A 156 3.12 19.83 7.75
C TRP A 156 4.03 19.01 6.82
N ASN A 157 5.35 19.18 6.96
CA ASN A 157 6.39 18.51 6.18
C ASN A 157 6.94 17.22 6.84
N ALA A 158 6.50 16.87 8.05
CA ALA A 158 6.98 15.70 8.78
C ALA A 158 6.30 14.40 8.31
N PHE A 159 6.52 13.99 7.05
CA PHE A 159 5.81 12.86 6.43
C PHE A 159 5.83 11.56 7.25
N GLU A 160 6.96 11.20 7.85
CA GLU A 160 7.11 10.04 8.74
C GLU A 160 6.18 10.08 9.96
N GLN A 161 5.95 11.26 10.54
CA GLN A 161 5.04 11.45 11.67
C GLN A 161 3.58 11.51 11.21
N ARG A 162 3.31 12.00 10.00
CA ARG A 162 1.94 12.15 9.45
C ARG A 162 1.35 10.84 8.92
N ALA A 163 2.17 9.94 8.38
CA ALA A 163 1.72 8.66 7.83
C ALA A 163 0.93 7.78 8.83
N PRO A 164 1.36 7.61 10.10
CA PRO A 164 0.57 6.89 11.11
C PRO A 164 -0.82 7.49 11.35
N TYR A 165 -0.94 8.83 11.42
CA TYR A 165 -2.24 9.50 11.60
C TYR A 165 -3.15 9.29 10.38
N SER A 166 -2.58 9.33 9.18
CA SER A 166 -3.27 9.07 7.92
C SER A 166 -3.77 7.62 7.84
N ALA A 167 -2.92 6.64 8.16
CA ALA A 167 -3.27 5.21 8.21
C ALA A 167 -4.36 4.92 9.26
N ALA A 168 -4.23 5.49 10.46
CA ALA A 168 -5.19 5.34 11.54
C ALA A 168 -6.56 5.91 11.17
N ALA A 169 -6.61 7.16 10.68
CA ALA A 169 -7.85 7.80 10.29
C ALA A 169 -8.55 7.02 9.16
N ALA A 170 -7.81 6.63 8.11
CA ALA A 170 -8.36 5.84 7.02
C ALA A 170 -8.91 4.48 7.50
N SER A 171 -8.26 3.84 8.47
CA SER A 171 -8.69 2.57 9.07
C SER A 171 -9.86 2.69 10.06
N VAL A 172 -10.08 3.87 10.65
CA VAL A 172 -11.23 4.17 11.53
C VAL A 172 -12.48 4.44 10.69
N PHE A 173 -12.36 5.30 9.68
CA PHE A 173 -13.50 5.68 8.83
C PHE A 173 -13.74 4.68 7.69
N GLY A 174 -12.75 3.84 7.37
CA GLY A 174 -12.85 2.77 6.39
C GLY A 174 -12.82 3.22 4.93
N ALA A 175 -12.25 4.40 4.63
CA ALA A 175 -12.11 4.92 3.27
C ALA A 175 -10.92 5.89 3.15
N GLY A 176 -10.46 6.13 1.91
CA GLY A 176 -9.37 7.06 1.62
C GLY A 176 -9.19 7.32 0.12
N ASN A 177 -8.25 8.19 -0.28
CA ASN A 177 -7.74 8.21 -1.66
C ASN A 177 -6.34 7.56 -1.70
N CYS A 178 -5.63 7.67 -2.83
CA CYS A 178 -4.28 7.13 -3.02
C CYS A 178 -3.33 7.39 -1.84
N GLY A 179 -3.29 8.62 -1.30
CA GLY A 179 -2.41 8.95 -0.16
C GLY A 179 -2.78 8.23 1.14
N GLU A 180 -4.07 8.13 1.46
CA GLU A 180 -4.55 7.39 2.63
C GLU A 180 -4.35 5.87 2.47
N HIS A 181 -4.59 5.31 1.27
CA HIS A 181 -4.27 3.92 0.94
C HIS A 181 -2.75 3.65 1.05
N THR A 182 -1.92 4.57 0.56
CA THR A 182 -0.45 4.47 0.63
C THR A 182 0.07 4.54 2.06
N SER A 183 -0.41 5.49 2.87
CA SER A 183 -0.07 5.55 4.29
C SER A 183 -0.43 4.25 5.00
N THR A 184 -1.63 3.71 4.74
CA THR A 184 -2.10 2.46 5.35
C THR A 184 -1.24 1.27 4.92
N ALA A 185 -0.97 1.12 3.62
CA ALA A 185 -0.12 0.05 3.10
C ALA A 185 1.33 0.17 3.62
N THR A 186 1.96 1.34 3.55
CA THR A 186 3.33 1.56 4.04
C THR A 186 3.46 1.31 5.54
N VAL A 187 2.56 1.84 6.37
CA VAL A 187 2.59 1.63 7.84
C VAL A 187 2.36 0.15 8.17
N TYR A 188 1.32 -0.49 7.64
CA TYR A 188 0.96 -1.86 8.04
C TYR A 188 1.77 -2.96 7.35
N HIS A 189 2.36 -2.73 6.18
CA HIS A 189 3.28 -3.67 5.52
C HIS A 189 4.62 -3.78 6.23
N SER A 190 5.06 -2.75 6.97
CA SER A 190 6.36 -2.74 7.68
C SER A 190 6.57 -3.90 8.68
N ARG A 191 5.52 -4.67 9.01
CA ARG A 191 5.59 -5.91 9.83
C ARG A 191 5.82 -7.19 9.03
N ARG A 192 5.88 -7.09 7.70
CA ARG A 192 6.04 -8.20 6.74
C ARG A 192 7.30 -8.04 5.87
N LEU A 193 8.16 -7.08 6.20
CA LEU A 193 9.43 -6.87 5.52
C LEU A 193 10.30 -8.13 5.64
N ALA A 194 10.88 -8.55 4.51
CA ALA A 194 11.97 -9.50 4.51
C ALA A 194 13.24 -8.89 5.17
N PRO A 195 14.24 -9.70 5.55
CA PRO A 195 15.51 -9.18 6.02
C PRO A 195 16.14 -8.22 5.01
N ASN A 196 16.59 -7.04 5.47
CA ASN A 196 17.13 -5.95 4.66
C ASN A 196 16.15 -5.37 3.61
N GLU A 197 14.84 -5.53 3.81
CA GLU A 197 13.80 -4.87 3.03
C GLU A 197 13.27 -3.63 3.75
N GLU A 198 12.95 -2.60 2.98
CA GLU A 198 12.33 -1.36 3.46
C GLU A 198 11.03 -1.08 2.70
N VAL A 199 10.06 -0.44 3.36
CA VAL A 199 8.82 0.02 2.71
C VAL A 199 8.79 1.53 2.61
N HIS A 200 8.63 2.02 1.39
CA HIS A 200 8.63 3.44 1.04
C HIS A 200 7.21 3.94 0.80
N TYR A 201 6.94 5.18 1.19
CA TYR A 201 5.83 5.95 0.61
C TYR A 201 6.36 6.65 -0.63
N VAL A 202 5.82 6.32 -1.80
CA VAL A 202 6.26 6.90 -3.08
C VAL A 202 5.23 7.87 -3.61
N ASN A 203 5.70 9.04 -4.02
CA ASN A 203 4.96 10.05 -4.73
C ASN A 203 5.39 10.09 -6.20
N ALA A 204 4.42 10.17 -7.10
CA ALA A 204 4.60 10.33 -8.54
C ALA A 204 3.98 11.68 -8.97
N PRO A 205 4.70 12.81 -8.81
CA PRO A 205 4.13 14.15 -9.04
C PRO A 205 3.49 14.32 -10.41
N ALA A 206 4.14 13.80 -11.47
CA ALA A 206 3.67 13.88 -12.85
C ALA A 206 2.37 13.11 -13.12
N ALA A 207 1.98 12.18 -12.23
CA ALA A 207 0.73 11.43 -12.30
C ALA A 207 -0.30 11.90 -11.25
N GLY A 208 0.06 12.80 -10.32
CA GLY A 208 -0.78 13.17 -9.18
C GLY A 208 -1.10 12.00 -8.25
N HIS A 209 -0.26 10.96 -8.21
CA HIS A 209 -0.56 9.68 -7.56
C HIS A 209 0.51 9.28 -6.53
N THR A 210 0.11 8.44 -5.58
CA THR A 210 0.99 7.89 -4.53
C THR A 210 0.71 6.40 -4.34
N PHE A 211 1.76 5.63 -4.05
CA PHE A 211 1.71 4.19 -3.85
C PHE A 211 2.87 3.74 -2.95
N SER A 212 2.78 2.53 -2.40
CA SER A 212 3.83 1.98 -1.54
C SER A 212 4.79 1.11 -2.35
N GLU A 213 6.08 1.11 -2.01
CA GLU A 213 7.07 0.20 -2.60
C GLU A 213 7.82 -0.58 -1.52
N ALA A 214 7.98 -1.89 -1.69
CA ALA A 214 8.92 -2.69 -0.92
C ALA A 214 10.22 -2.86 -1.72
N ARG A 215 11.34 -2.42 -1.15
CA ARG A 215 12.65 -2.33 -1.81
C ARG A 215 13.72 -3.07 -1.01
N ILE A 216 14.71 -3.60 -1.71
CA ILE A 216 15.97 -4.07 -1.10
C ILE A 216 17.00 -2.97 -1.41
N PRO A 217 17.42 -2.14 -0.44
CA PRO A 217 18.30 -0.98 -0.70
C PRO A 217 19.65 -1.38 -1.30
N SER A 218 20.14 -2.58 -0.99
CA SER A 218 21.41 -3.12 -1.49
C SER A 218 21.34 -3.77 -2.88
N ALA A 219 20.15 -3.83 -3.52
CA ALA A 219 20.04 -4.40 -4.86
C ALA A 219 20.64 -3.45 -5.93
N PRO A 220 21.38 -3.98 -6.95
CA PRO A 220 21.95 -3.17 -8.02
C PRO A 220 20.90 -2.33 -8.75
N GLU A 221 21.22 -1.08 -9.10
CA GLU A 221 20.27 -0.14 -9.71
C GLU A 221 19.59 -0.69 -10.97
N ALA A 222 20.33 -1.38 -11.83
CA ALA A 222 19.81 -2.04 -13.03
C ALA A 222 18.77 -3.14 -12.74
N GLU A 223 18.84 -3.78 -11.56
CA GLU A 223 17.90 -4.82 -11.12
C GLU A 223 16.70 -4.24 -10.34
N GLN A 224 16.80 -2.99 -9.84
CA GLN A 224 15.77 -2.40 -8.97
C GLN A 224 14.35 -2.44 -9.56
N PRO A 225 14.09 -2.22 -10.87
CA PRO A 225 12.73 -2.36 -11.44
C PRO A 225 12.14 -3.78 -11.35
N GLU A 226 12.99 -4.80 -11.38
CA GLU A 226 12.61 -6.22 -11.32
C GLU A 226 12.64 -6.78 -9.88
N ARG A 227 13.16 -6.00 -8.90
CA ARG A 227 13.22 -6.35 -7.47
C ARG A 227 12.38 -5.47 -6.54
N THR A 228 12.00 -4.28 -6.99
CA THR A 228 11.06 -3.40 -6.29
C THR A 228 9.64 -3.89 -6.50
N ILE A 229 8.90 -4.10 -5.42
CA ILE A 229 7.50 -4.52 -5.45
C ILE A 229 6.60 -3.32 -5.16
N VAL A 230 5.65 -3.06 -6.04
CA VAL A 230 4.64 -2.02 -5.90
C VAL A 230 3.41 -2.59 -5.20
N MET A 231 3.02 -1.91 -4.12
CA MET A 231 1.80 -2.15 -3.36
C MET A 231 0.90 -0.92 -3.52
N ASP A 232 0.06 -0.96 -4.53
CA ASP A 232 -0.94 0.07 -4.76
C ASP A 232 -2.33 -0.50 -4.44
N ALA A 233 -2.81 -0.18 -3.23
CA ALA A 233 -4.12 -0.60 -2.78
C ALA A 233 -5.27 0.26 -3.33
N TRP A 234 -4.98 1.35 -4.05
CA TRP A 234 -5.96 2.25 -4.65
C TRP A 234 -6.22 1.89 -6.13
N THR A 235 -5.22 1.44 -6.87
CA THR A 235 -5.48 0.79 -8.17
C THR A 235 -6.08 -0.61 -8.01
N LYS A 236 -6.67 -1.14 -9.09
CA LYS A 236 -7.17 -2.52 -9.21
C LYS A 236 -6.06 -3.47 -9.63
N GLY A 237 -5.96 -4.62 -8.93
CA GLY A 237 -4.97 -5.67 -9.18
C GLY A 237 -4.20 -6.11 -7.93
N PRO A 238 -3.22 -7.02 -8.08
CA PRO A 238 -2.36 -7.49 -7.00
C PRO A 238 -1.20 -6.52 -6.72
N ALA A 239 -0.31 -6.89 -5.78
CA ALA A 239 1.05 -6.37 -5.80
C ALA A 239 1.82 -6.88 -7.04
N VAL A 240 2.66 -6.04 -7.65
CA VAL A 240 3.40 -6.33 -8.90
C VAL A 240 4.85 -5.82 -8.81
N LEU A 241 5.71 -6.18 -9.76
CA LEU A 241 7.06 -5.61 -9.86
C LEU A 241 6.98 -4.21 -10.49
N ALA A 242 7.88 -3.31 -10.09
CA ALA A 242 7.88 -1.92 -10.57
C ALA A 242 8.03 -1.80 -12.09
N ALA A 243 8.79 -2.71 -12.74
CA ALA A 243 8.93 -2.80 -14.19
C ALA A 243 7.60 -2.92 -14.95
N ASP A 244 6.56 -3.47 -14.31
CA ASP A 244 5.26 -3.76 -14.90
C ASP A 244 4.13 -2.94 -14.27
N ALA A 245 4.44 -1.97 -13.42
CA ALA A 245 3.47 -1.14 -12.72
C ALA A 245 3.19 0.18 -13.46
N HIS A 246 1.92 0.50 -13.69
CA HIS A 246 1.49 1.66 -14.49
C HIS A 246 2.09 2.99 -14.01
N PHE A 247 2.05 3.25 -12.70
CA PHE A 247 2.54 4.48 -12.10
C PHE A 247 4.02 4.43 -11.66
N ALA A 248 4.66 3.25 -11.67
CA ALA A 248 6.01 3.07 -11.12
C ALA A 248 7.07 2.61 -12.13
N LYS A 249 6.68 2.13 -13.33
CA LYS A 249 7.59 1.70 -14.42
C LYS A 249 8.54 2.82 -14.85
N ARG A 250 8.03 4.04 -14.97
CA ARG A 250 8.85 5.24 -15.24
C ARG A 250 9.45 5.74 -13.92
N ARG A 251 10.67 5.28 -13.60
CA ARG A 251 11.38 5.61 -12.35
C ARG A 251 11.72 7.10 -12.21
N SER A 252 12.00 7.78 -13.33
CA SER A 252 12.40 9.19 -13.32
C SER A 252 11.28 10.09 -12.77
N GLY A 253 11.63 10.96 -11.82
CA GLY A 253 10.69 11.87 -11.16
C GLY A 253 9.89 11.27 -10.00
N LEU A 254 10.04 9.98 -9.69
CA LEU A 254 9.46 9.40 -8.47
C LEU A 254 10.20 9.88 -7.21
N GLN A 255 9.46 10.14 -6.15
CA GLN A 255 9.99 10.66 -4.89
C GLN A 255 9.63 9.71 -3.74
N SER A 256 10.64 9.26 -2.98
CA SER A 256 10.42 8.57 -1.70
C SER A 256 10.23 9.63 -0.62
N LEU A 257 8.99 9.81 -0.12
CA LEU A 257 8.69 10.85 0.88
C LEU A 257 9.01 10.41 2.31
N LEU A 258 8.97 9.09 2.56
CA LEU A 258 9.41 8.44 3.80
C LEU A 258 9.73 6.98 3.51
N HIS A 259 10.40 6.33 4.46
CA HIS A 259 10.61 4.88 4.46
C HIS A 259 10.52 4.33 5.88
N TYR A 260 10.17 3.05 5.99
CA TYR A 260 10.23 2.30 7.24
C TYR A 260 11.01 1.01 7.04
N ASN A 261 11.91 0.72 7.98
CA ASN A 261 12.44 -0.61 8.22
C ASN A 261 11.56 -1.32 9.27
N ALA A 262 11.98 -2.50 9.75
CA ALA A 262 11.21 -3.28 10.72
C ALA A 262 10.96 -2.54 12.05
N ASP A 263 11.94 -1.75 12.51
CA ASP A 263 11.92 -1.05 13.80
C ASP A 263 11.19 0.29 13.71
N THR A 264 11.56 1.18 12.78
CA THR A 264 10.84 2.45 12.61
C THR A 264 9.38 2.23 12.18
N GLY A 265 9.14 1.16 11.42
CA GLY A 265 7.80 0.69 11.11
C GLY A 265 7.03 0.15 12.31
N ARG A 266 7.70 -0.41 13.33
CA ARG A 266 7.05 -0.83 14.59
C ARG A 266 6.46 0.36 15.31
N ASP A 267 7.23 1.44 15.46
CA ASP A 267 6.79 2.65 16.16
C ASP A 267 5.68 3.37 15.39
N ALA A 268 5.76 3.39 14.05
CA ALA A 268 4.69 3.86 13.18
C ALA A 268 3.38 3.06 13.36
N ARG A 269 3.45 1.73 13.48
CA ARG A 269 2.29 0.87 13.73
C ARG A 269 1.71 1.05 15.14
N ILE A 270 2.55 1.23 16.16
CA ILE A 270 2.10 1.52 17.54
C ILE A 270 1.31 2.84 17.53
N THR A 271 1.91 3.91 17.01
CA THR A 271 1.27 5.23 16.88
C THR A 271 -0.07 5.16 16.14
N ALA A 272 -0.13 4.41 15.03
CA ALA A 272 -1.37 4.24 14.28
C ALA A 272 -2.43 3.45 15.07
N ASN A 273 -2.04 2.37 15.74
CA ASN A 273 -2.96 1.51 16.49
C ASN A 273 -3.49 2.19 17.75
N ASP A 274 -2.66 2.94 18.47
CA ASP A 274 -3.08 3.71 19.65
C ASP A 274 -4.14 4.75 19.26
N LEU A 275 -3.95 5.44 18.12
CA LEU A 275 -4.94 6.38 17.59
C LEU A 275 -6.23 5.69 17.07
N VAL A 276 -6.12 4.48 16.50
CA VAL A 276 -7.30 3.65 16.16
C VAL A 276 -8.08 3.25 17.41
N LEU A 277 -7.40 2.89 18.50
CA LEU A 277 -8.03 2.57 19.79
C LEU A 277 -8.67 3.81 20.43
N GLU A 278 -7.97 4.96 20.43
CA GLU A 278 -8.52 6.24 20.90
C GLU A 278 -9.82 6.56 20.15
N ALA A 279 -9.80 6.54 18.82
CA ALA A 279 -10.95 6.86 17.98
C ALA A 279 -12.12 5.88 18.17
N ARG A 280 -11.84 4.58 18.33
CA ARG A 280 -12.87 3.56 18.57
C ARG A 280 -13.46 3.63 19.98
N SER A 281 -12.73 4.14 20.97
CA SER A 281 -13.26 4.33 22.32
C SER A 281 -14.38 5.38 22.42
N ALA A 282 -14.44 6.32 21.45
CA ALA A 282 -15.56 7.25 21.29
C ALA A 282 -16.85 6.60 20.72
N GLY A 283 -16.80 5.32 20.35
CA GLY A 283 -17.95 4.54 19.89
C GLY A 283 -18.33 4.73 18.41
N PRO A 284 -19.17 3.83 17.86
CA PRO A 284 -19.57 3.88 16.46
C PRO A 284 -20.45 5.10 16.12
N GLU A 285 -21.17 5.65 17.10
CA GLU A 285 -22.03 6.82 16.92
C GLU A 285 -21.23 8.09 16.61
N GLU A 286 -20.08 8.30 17.25
CA GLU A 286 -19.20 9.44 16.96
C GLU A 286 -18.61 9.34 15.54
N ILE A 287 -18.24 8.13 15.10
CA ILE A 287 -17.79 7.88 13.74
C ILE A 287 -18.92 8.21 12.75
N ALA A 288 -20.14 7.71 13.00
CA ALA A 288 -21.30 7.99 12.16
C ALA A 288 -21.64 9.50 12.10
N ARG A 289 -21.65 10.19 13.24
CA ARG A 289 -21.88 11.64 13.34
C ARG A 289 -20.85 12.44 12.54
N ARG A 290 -19.58 12.05 12.59
CA ARG A 290 -18.51 12.67 11.80
C ARG A 290 -18.71 12.46 10.30
N VAL A 291 -19.09 11.25 9.86
CA VAL A 291 -19.41 11.00 8.44
C VAL A 291 -20.63 11.81 7.99
N GLN A 292 -21.68 11.90 8.82
CA GLN A 292 -22.87 12.69 8.53
C GLN A 292 -22.59 14.19 8.40
N ARG A 293 -21.63 14.73 9.19
CA ARG A 293 -21.19 16.13 9.10
C ARG A 293 -20.60 16.49 7.73
N GLU A 294 -19.89 15.56 7.10
CA GLU A 294 -19.32 15.74 5.74
C GLU A 294 -20.37 15.53 4.63
N ALA A 295 -21.48 14.85 4.94
CA ALA A 295 -22.62 14.61 4.06
C ALA A 295 -23.65 15.76 4.13
N THR A 296 -23.20 17.00 3.90
CA THR A 296 -24.05 18.21 3.94
C THR A 296 -25.20 18.16 2.92
N PRO A 297 -26.30 18.93 3.10
CA PRO A 297 -27.41 18.94 2.14
C PRO A 297 -26.97 19.27 0.71
N THR A 298 -26.07 20.25 0.54
CA THR A 298 -25.48 20.60 -0.76
C THR A 298 -24.63 19.47 -1.33
N ALA A 299 -23.86 18.76 -0.49
CA ALA A 299 -23.07 17.61 -0.94
C ALA A 299 -23.95 16.41 -1.33
N ARG A 300 -25.08 16.19 -0.65
CA ARG A 300 -26.08 15.17 -1.02
C ARG A 300 -26.80 15.53 -2.32
N PHE A 301 -27.12 16.81 -2.52
CA PHE A 301 -27.72 17.28 -3.77
C PHE A 301 -26.77 17.14 -4.96
N ALA A 302 -25.49 17.55 -4.80
CA ALA A 302 -24.46 17.32 -5.82
C ALA A 302 -24.29 15.83 -6.14
N ALA A 303 -24.17 14.99 -5.11
CA ALA A 303 -24.09 13.53 -5.25
C ALA A 303 -25.30 12.90 -5.97
N PHE A 304 -26.51 13.45 -5.79
CA PHE A 304 -27.70 13.02 -6.51
C PHE A 304 -27.63 13.40 -8.00
N ILE A 305 -27.16 14.61 -8.32
CA ILE A 305 -26.96 15.07 -9.71
C ILE A 305 -25.85 14.24 -10.40
N ASP A 306 -24.72 14.00 -9.75
CA ASP A 306 -23.63 13.17 -10.29
C ASP A 306 -24.07 11.70 -10.51
N ALA A 307 -25.01 11.19 -9.71
CA ALA A 307 -25.52 9.83 -9.85
C ALA A 307 -26.44 9.63 -11.07
N VAL A 308 -27.02 10.71 -11.62
CA VAL A 308 -27.88 10.66 -12.82
C VAL A 308 -27.17 11.12 -14.10
N LEU A 309 -25.92 11.58 -14.01
CA LEU A 309 -25.11 12.00 -15.16
C LEU A 309 -24.12 10.92 -15.61
N PRO A 310 -23.81 10.80 -16.92
CA PRO A 310 -22.77 9.90 -17.40
C PRO A 310 -21.37 10.37 -16.96
N SER A 311 -20.85 9.78 -15.88
CA SER A 311 -19.59 10.13 -15.17
C SER A 311 -19.68 11.44 -14.38
N GLY A 312 -19.54 11.34 -13.05
CA GLY A 312 -19.57 12.50 -12.15
C GLY A 312 -18.34 13.38 -12.28
N MET A 313 -18.51 14.70 -12.12
CA MET A 313 -17.39 15.63 -12.27
C MET A 313 -16.40 15.51 -11.09
N GLY A 314 -15.14 15.19 -11.40
CA GLY A 314 -14.03 15.18 -10.43
C GLY A 314 -13.71 13.81 -9.79
N HIS A 315 -14.40 12.74 -10.18
CA HIS A 315 -14.00 11.37 -9.83
C HIS A 315 -13.04 10.76 -10.85
N TRP A 316 -12.21 9.83 -10.38
CA TRP A 316 -11.34 9.03 -11.22
C TRP A 316 -12.08 7.79 -11.71
N ARG A 317 -11.95 7.48 -13.01
CA ARG A 317 -12.22 6.12 -13.49
C ARG A 317 -11.30 5.14 -12.75
N GLU A 318 -11.77 3.92 -12.53
CA GLU A 318 -10.94 2.86 -11.95
C GLU A 318 -9.64 2.69 -12.75
N GLN A 319 -8.51 2.78 -12.05
CA GLN A 319 -7.17 2.62 -12.61
C GLN A 319 -6.63 1.23 -12.25
N HIS A 320 -5.89 0.60 -13.16
CA HIS A 320 -5.28 -0.71 -12.91
C HIS A 320 -3.80 -0.59 -12.57
N VAL A 321 -3.30 -1.48 -11.70
CA VAL A 321 -1.90 -1.46 -11.23
C VAL A 321 -0.91 -1.81 -12.33
N ILE A 322 -1.27 -2.70 -13.25
CA ILE A 322 -0.41 -3.17 -14.34
C ILE A 322 -0.28 -2.11 -15.45
N ASP A 323 0.91 -1.98 -16.03
CA ASP A 323 1.19 -1.10 -17.16
C ASP A 323 0.50 -1.53 -18.48
N GLY A 324 0.13 -0.56 -19.31
CA GLY A 324 -0.57 -0.79 -20.58
C GLY A 324 0.27 -1.50 -21.63
N ASP A 325 1.58 -1.27 -21.69
CA ASP A 325 2.45 -1.96 -22.66
C ASP A 325 2.73 -3.40 -22.24
N PHE A 326 2.79 -3.67 -20.93
CA PHE A 326 2.89 -5.03 -20.42
C PHE A 326 1.62 -5.83 -20.73
N ALA A 327 0.44 -5.26 -20.44
CA ALA A 327 -0.84 -5.90 -20.77
C ALA A 327 -0.95 -6.25 -22.27
N ARG A 328 -0.70 -5.29 -23.18
CA ARG A 328 -0.78 -5.52 -24.64
C ARG A 328 0.21 -6.57 -25.14
N ARG A 329 1.45 -6.59 -24.61
CA ARG A 329 2.44 -7.63 -24.94
C ARG A 329 2.02 -9.01 -24.49
N VAL A 330 1.46 -9.11 -23.29
CA VAL A 330 0.97 -10.36 -22.71
C VAL A 330 -0.25 -10.87 -23.49
N GLU A 331 -1.18 -9.99 -23.85
CA GLU A 331 -2.35 -10.31 -24.68
C GLU A 331 -1.94 -10.86 -26.06
N GLY A 332 -1.04 -10.15 -26.77
CA GLY A 332 -0.53 -10.61 -28.06
C GLY A 332 0.15 -11.99 -27.98
N LYS A 333 0.91 -12.24 -26.91
CA LYS A 333 1.51 -13.57 -26.65
C LYS A 333 0.45 -14.62 -26.29
N PHE A 334 -0.56 -14.29 -25.48
CA PHE A 334 -1.67 -15.19 -25.15
C PHE A 334 -2.47 -15.61 -26.39
N ALA A 335 -2.64 -14.71 -27.36
CA ALA A 335 -3.28 -14.98 -28.65
C ALA A 335 -2.38 -15.85 -29.56
N ALA A 336 -1.07 -15.58 -29.58
CA ALA A 336 -0.08 -16.35 -30.36
C ALA A 336 0.25 -17.74 -29.77
N PHE A 337 -0.22 -18.07 -28.57
CA PHE A 337 -0.03 -19.40 -27.97
C PHE A 337 -0.89 -20.45 -28.69
N GLU A 338 -0.31 -21.09 -29.71
CA GLU A 338 -0.94 -22.11 -30.56
C GLU A 338 -1.51 -23.30 -29.76
N ASN A 339 -0.84 -23.68 -28.66
CA ASN A 339 -1.23 -24.84 -27.86
C ASN A 339 -1.92 -24.46 -26.53
N PRO A 340 -3.22 -24.75 -26.34
CA PRO A 340 -3.91 -24.55 -25.07
C PRO A 340 -3.31 -25.32 -23.89
N ALA A 341 -2.76 -26.52 -24.10
CA ALA A 341 -2.20 -27.34 -23.03
C ALA A 341 -0.94 -26.70 -22.42
N GLN A 342 -0.08 -26.07 -23.23
CA GLN A 342 1.11 -25.35 -22.75
C GLN A 342 0.74 -24.16 -21.85
N ARG A 343 -0.34 -23.44 -22.17
CA ARG A 343 -0.87 -22.35 -21.32
C ARG A 343 -1.38 -22.88 -19.98
N LEU A 344 -2.07 -24.01 -19.99
CA LEU A 344 -2.56 -24.67 -18.78
C LEU A 344 -1.40 -25.21 -17.92
N GLU A 345 -0.35 -25.74 -18.54
CA GLU A 345 0.86 -26.21 -17.88
C GLU A 345 1.67 -25.05 -17.23
N LEU A 346 1.77 -23.90 -17.92
CA LEU A 346 2.35 -22.67 -17.33
C LEU A 346 1.55 -22.21 -16.11
N ALA A 347 0.22 -22.22 -16.18
CA ALA A 347 -0.64 -21.88 -15.06
C ALA A 347 -0.51 -22.90 -13.90
N ALA A 348 -0.32 -24.18 -14.20
CA ALA A 348 -0.08 -25.23 -13.22
C ALA A 348 1.27 -25.05 -12.48
N ARG A 349 2.32 -24.63 -13.20
CA ARG A 349 3.60 -24.24 -12.59
C ARG A 349 3.46 -23.05 -11.64
N VAL A 350 2.64 -22.05 -12.00
CA VAL A 350 2.36 -20.91 -11.09
C VAL A 350 1.61 -21.38 -9.84
N ALA A 351 0.62 -22.28 -9.98
CA ALA A 351 -0.06 -22.89 -8.84
C ALA A 351 0.92 -23.66 -7.93
N GLU A 352 1.85 -24.42 -8.50
CA GLU A 352 2.94 -25.08 -7.77
C GLU A 352 3.85 -24.09 -7.03
N GLN A 353 4.29 -23.00 -7.68
CA GLN A 353 5.12 -21.96 -7.06
C GLN A 353 4.42 -21.26 -5.88
N LEU A 354 3.08 -21.22 -5.88
CA LEU A 354 2.27 -20.71 -4.77
C LEU A 354 1.96 -21.77 -3.69
N GLY A 355 2.43 -23.01 -3.86
CA GLY A 355 2.31 -24.09 -2.90
C GLY A 355 1.05 -24.95 -3.05
N VAL A 356 0.36 -24.90 -4.20
CA VAL A 356 -0.83 -25.72 -4.45
C VAL A 356 -0.43 -27.22 -4.55
N PRO A 357 -1.06 -28.11 -3.76
CA PRO A 357 -0.82 -29.55 -3.83
C PRO A 357 -1.09 -30.14 -5.21
N ALA A 358 -0.30 -31.13 -5.63
CA ALA A 358 -0.29 -31.69 -6.98
C ALA A 358 -1.70 -32.04 -7.51
N GLN A 359 -2.52 -32.67 -6.68
CA GLN A 359 -3.89 -33.09 -7.02
C GLN A 359 -4.88 -31.95 -7.31
N HIS A 360 -4.53 -30.69 -6.98
CA HIS A 360 -5.40 -29.52 -7.20
C HIS A 360 -4.85 -28.54 -8.24
N ARG A 361 -3.58 -28.69 -8.67
CA ARG A 361 -2.91 -27.74 -9.58
C ARG A 361 -3.65 -27.51 -10.89
N MET A 362 -4.29 -28.53 -11.46
CA MET A 362 -5.00 -28.40 -12.74
C MET A 362 -6.33 -27.65 -12.63
N ALA A 363 -7.08 -27.85 -11.54
CA ALA A 363 -8.28 -27.08 -11.27
C ALA A 363 -7.95 -25.59 -11.01
N GLU A 364 -6.87 -25.33 -10.25
CA GLU A 364 -6.43 -23.98 -9.97
C GLU A 364 -5.79 -23.30 -11.21
N ALA A 365 -5.08 -24.04 -12.08
CA ALA A 365 -4.53 -23.53 -13.33
C ALA A 365 -5.60 -22.91 -14.25
N GLN A 366 -6.79 -23.53 -14.34
CA GLN A 366 -7.92 -22.98 -15.08
C GLN A 366 -8.40 -21.64 -14.50
N ARG A 367 -8.52 -21.53 -13.17
CA ARG A 367 -8.89 -20.27 -12.50
C ARG A 367 -7.85 -19.17 -12.75
N ILE A 368 -6.56 -19.50 -12.76
CA ILE A 368 -5.48 -18.55 -13.04
C ILE A 368 -5.60 -18.00 -14.47
N LEU A 369 -5.90 -18.87 -15.45
CA LEU A 369 -6.10 -18.46 -16.85
C LEU A 369 -7.30 -17.51 -16.99
N GLU A 370 -8.41 -17.79 -16.32
CA GLU A 370 -9.60 -16.93 -16.31
C GLU A 370 -9.32 -15.58 -15.67
N ALA A 371 -8.65 -15.56 -14.51
CA ALA A 371 -8.25 -14.32 -13.84
C ALA A 371 -7.25 -13.49 -14.65
N ALA A 372 -6.31 -14.14 -15.36
CA ALA A 372 -5.39 -13.45 -16.26
C ALA A 372 -6.11 -12.80 -17.46
N ARG A 373 -7.11 -13.48 -18.04
CA ARG A 373 -7.96 -12.91 -19.10
C ARG A 373 -8.77 -11.71 -18.61
N ALA A 374 -9.41 -11.82 -17.44
CA ALA A 374 -10.16 -10.70 -16.85
C ALA A 374 -9.26 -9.48 -16.60
N MET A 375 -8.04 -9.70 -16.11
CA MET A 375 -7.06 -8.63 -15.83
C MET A 375 -6.53 -7.90 -17.09
N LEU A 376 -6.64 -8.54 -18.26
CA LEU A 376 -6.36 -7.96 -19.57
C LEU A 376 -7.60 -7.23 -20.15
N ALA A 377 -8.78 -7.83 -20.03
CA ALA A 377 -10.02 -7.33 -20.64
C ALA A 377 -10.59 -6.06 -19.98
N ASP A 378 -10.30 -5.82 -18.70
CA ASP A 378 -10.81 -4.67 -17.93
C ASP A 378 -10.12 -3.31 -18.26
N ARG A 379 -9.52 -3.12 -19.46
CA ARG A 379 -8.59 -2.02 -19.76
C ARG A 379 -9.03 -1.06 -20.88
#